data_AF-A0A4Q2RDZ0-F1
#
_entry.id   AF-A0A4Q2RDZ0-F1
#
_cell.length_a   1.000
_cell.length_b   1.000
_cell.length_c   1.000
_cell.angle_alpha   90.00
_cell.angle_beta   90.00
_cell.angle_gamma   90.00
#
_symmetry.space_group_name_H-M   'P 1'
#
loop_
_entity.id
_entity.type
_entity.pdbx_description
1 polymer ?
#
loop_
_entity_poly.entity_id
_entity_poly.type
_entity_poly.pdbx_seq_one_letter_code
_entity_poly.pdbx_strand_id
1 'polypeptide(L)'
;MTDRAPSSVTFTLTEPAETPWLGVFFGYIAMVPFVIGVLAFWLAAEPWRGAALAITLLWGCAILTFLSGVRRGVSFRTPGGVTAGQIVTMLWLFCLGFAAIVLTAVALPLAAAVLLLLGYISLEVFDPMAARKLEAPLYFARLRPAQMAIPVVCLIGTIVLLIGR
;
A
#
# COMPACT_ATOMS: atom_id res chain seq x y z
N MET A 1 12.93 41.02 -17.03
CA MET A 1 11.71 40.26 -16.70
C MET A 1 12.05 39.34 -15.53
N THR A 2 11.75 39.74 -14.29
CA THR A 2 11.88 38.85 -13.12
C THR A 2 10.55 38.17 -12.89
N ASP A 3 10.35 37.04 -13.57
CA ASP A 3 9.18 36.19 -13.38
C ASP A 3 9.33 35.47 -12.02
N ARG A 4 8.97 36.15 -10.93
CA ARG A 4 9.00 35.55 -9.60
C ARG A 4 7.80 34.65 -9.46
N ALA A 5 8.03 33.37 -9.17
CA ALA A 5 6.98 32.42 -8.87
C ALA A 5 6.04 33.01 -7.79
N PRO A 6 4.71 32.84 -7.93
CA PRO A 6 3.75 33.33 -6.95
C PRO A 6 4.06 32.73 -5.58
N SER A 7 3.98 33.55 -4.52
CA SER A 7 4.31 33.15 -3.15
C SER A 7 3.30 32.17 -2.55
N SER A 8 2.08 32.11 -3.10
CA SER A 8 1.04 31.16 -2.71
C SER A 8 0.00 30.98 -3.82
N VAL A 9 -0.70 29.84 -3.81
CA VAL A 9 -1.84 29.53 -4.68
C VAL A 9 -2.95 28.92 -3.82
N THR A 10 -4.19 29.34 -4.02
CA THR A 10 -5.37 28.81 -3.33
C THR A 10 -6.23 28.00 -4.29
N PHE A 11 -6.64 26.80 -3.86
CA PHE A 11 -7.55 25.93 -4.61
C PHE A 11 -8.84 25.75 -3.81
N THR A 12 -9.99 25.73 -4.50
CA THR A 12 -11.25 25.22 -3.94
C THR A 12 -11.45 23.81 -4.49
N LEU A 13 -11.49 22.81 -3.60
CA LEU A 13 -11.63 21.41 -3.96
C LEU A 13 -12.93 20.88 -3.36
N THR A 14 -13.72 20.18 -4.17
CA THR A 14 -14.88 19.42 -3.70
C THR A 14 -14.54 17.95 -3.79
N GLU A 15 -14.63 17.25 -2.67
CA GLU A 15 -14.32 15.84 -2.60
C GLU A 15 -15.57 15.00 -2.28
N PRO A 16 -15.88 13.97 -3.08
CA PRO A 16 -17.00 13.09 -2.79
C PRO A 16 -16.70 12.18 -1.59
N ALA A 17 -17.71 11.93 -0.76
CA ALA A 17 -17.64 10.92 0.30
C ALA A 17 -17.69 9.49 -0.25
N GLU A 18 -18.29 9.31 -1.44
CA GLU A 18 -18.34 8.04 -2.15
C GLU A 18 -17.09 7.83 -2.99
N THR A 19 -16.64 6.59 -3.08
CA THR A 19 -15.47 6.24 -3.89
C THR A 19 -15.82 6.41 -5.38
N PRO A 20 -15.10 7.26 -6.13
CA PRO A 20 -15.28 7.35 -7.56
C PRO A 20 -15.06 5.98 -8.23
N TRP A 21 -15.84 5.65 -9.27
CA TRP A 21 -15.76 4.34 -9.94
C TRP A 21 -14.33 3.96 -10.37
N LEU A 22 -13.58 4.91 -10.95
CA LEU A 22 -12.19 4.67 -11.33
C LEU A 22 -11.30 4.37 -10.10
N GLY A 23 -11.57 4.99 -8.96
CA GLY A 23 -10.89 4.71 -7.70
C GLY A 23 -11.20 3.30 -7.18
N VAL A 24 -12.45 2.83 -7.35
CA VAL A 24 -12.82 1.44 -7.07
C VAL A 24 -12.05 0.50 -8.00
N PHE A 25 -12.16 0.71 -9.31
CA PHE A 25 -11.56 -0.15 -10.33
C PHE A 25 -10.05 -0.29 -10.14
N PHE A 26 -9.32 0.83 -10.11
CA PHE A 26 -7.87 0.82 -9.94
C PHE A 26 -7.43 0.41 -8.53
N GLY A 27 -8.27 0.65 -7.52
CA GLY A 27 -8.02 0.19 -6.16
C GLY A 27 -8.02 -1.33 -6.06
N TYR A 28 -9.04 -1.99 -6.59
CA TYR A 28 -9.18 -3.44 -6.49
C TYR A 28 -8.35 -4.21 -7.51
N ILE A 29 -8.16 -3.70 -8.73
CA ILE A 29 -7.34 -4.38 -9.74
C ILE A 29 -5.89 -4.54 -9.29
N ALA A 30 -5.37 -3.59 -8.52
CA ALA A 30 -4.03 -3.66 -7.95
C ALA A 30 -3.87 -4.80 -6.92
N MET A 31 -4.98 -5.33 -6.37
CA MET A 31 -4.97 -6.44 -5.42
C MET A 31 -5.05 -7.81 -6.14
N VAL A 32 -5.50 -7.85 -7.40
CA VAL A 32 -5.66 -9.10 -8.15
C VAL A 32 -4.36 -9.92 -8.24
N PRO A 33 -3.17 -9.33 -8.47
CA PRO A 33 -1.93 -10.10 -8.50
C PRO A 33 -1.58 -10.79 -7.18
N PHE A 34 -2.05 -10.31 -6.02
CA PHE A 34 -1.91 -11.04 -4.76
C PHE A 34 -2.67 -12.35 -4.79
N VAL A 35 -3.95 -12.31 -5.19
CA VAL A 35 -4.82 -13.50 -5.21
C VAL A 35 -4.27 -14.53 -6.19
N ILE A 36 -3.98 -14.10 -7.43
CA ILE A 36 -3.42 -14.99 -8.46
C ILE A 36 -2.08 -15.56 -8.00
N GLY A 37 -1.22 -14.70 -7.46
CA GLY A 37 0.12 -15.05 -7.03
C GLY A 37 0.15 -16.09 -5.90
N VAL A 38 -0.70 -15.93 -4.89
CA VAL A 38 -0.82 -16.91 -3.80
C VAL A 38 -1.42 -18.24 -4.27
N LEU A 39 -2.42 -18.20 -5.14
CA LEU A 39 -2.96 -19.43 -5.75
C LEU A 39 -1.90 -20.15 -6.58
N ALA A 40 -1.12 -19.42 -7.38
CA ALA A 40 -0.02 -19.98 -8.14
C ALA A 40 1.07 -20.55 -7.24
N PHE A 41 1.44 -19.85 -6.16
CA PHE A 41 2.38 -20.36 -5.16
C PHE A 41 1.88 -21.65 -4.49
N TRP A 42 0.58 -21.76 -4.24
CA TRP A 42 0.02 -22.96 -3.63
C TRP A 42 -0.01 -24.16 -4.59
N LEU A 43 -0.43 -23.94 -5.84
CA LEU A 43 -0.77 -25.00 -6.79
C LEU A 43 0.35 -25.38 -7.76
N ALA A 44 1.27 -24.47 -8.07
CA ALA A 44 2.32 -24.72 -9.06
C ALA A 44 3.37 -25.71 -8.53
N ALA A 45 4.05 -26.40 -9.45
CA ALA A 45 5.25 -27.19 -9.19
C ALA A 45 6.52 -26.34 -9.27
N GLU A 46 7.64 -26.85 -8.79
CA GLU A 46 8.94 -26.21 -9.02
C GLU A 46 9.32 -26.23 -10.50
N PRO A 47 9.98 -25.19 -11.04
CA PRO A 47 10.46 -23.96 -10.37
C PRO A 47 9.43 -22.82 -10.32
N TRP A 48 8.26 -23.00 -10.95
CA TRP A 48 7.24 -21.97 -11.10
C TRP A 48 6.64 -21.50 -9.78
N ARG A 49 6.63 -22.37 -8.77
CA ARG A 49 6.22 -22.03 -7.42
C ARG A 49 7.08 -20.94 -6.81
N GLY A 50 8.41 -21.10 -6.83
CA GLY A 50 9.33 -20.09 -6.31
C GLY A 50 9.19 -18.75 -7.04
N ALA A 51 9.04 -18.81 -8.38
CA ALA A 51 8.80 -17.61 -9.19
C ALA A 51 7.47 -16.91 -8.82
N ALA A 52 6.38 -17.67 -8.65
CA ALA A 52 5.09 -17.12 -8.24
C ALA A 52 5.17 -16.41 -6.89
N LEU A 53 5.85 -17.01 -5.89
CA LEU A 53 6.07 -16.38 -4.60
C LEU A 53 6.86 -15.07 -4.74
N ALA A 54 8.01 -15.11 -5.42
CA ALA A 54 8.88 -13.94 -5.57
C ALA A 54 8.15 -12.78 -6.27
N ILE A 55 7.43 -13.06 -7.35
CA ILE A 55 6.63 -12.06 -8.09
C ILE A 55 5.53 -11.47 -7.19
N THR A 56 4.84 -12.31 -6.42
CA THR A 56 3.79 -11.87 -5.48
C THR A 56 4.34 -10.93 -4.42
N LEU A 57 5.47 -11.29 -3.80
CA LEU A 57 6.11 -10.47 -2.77
C LEU A 57 6.62 -9.16 -3.37
N LEU A 58 7.28 -9.19 -4.52
CA LEU A 58 7.76 -7.98 -5.21
C LEU A 58 6.61 -7.05 -5.60
N TRP A 59 5.50 -7.60 -6.10
CA TRP A 59 4.29 -6.83 -6.36
C TRP A 59 3.76 -6.18 -5.08
N GLY A 60 3.68 -6.95 -3.99
CA GLY A 60 3.26 -6.44 -2.70
C GLY A 60 4.15 -5.31 -2.18
N CYS A 61 5.46 -5.42 -2.38
CA CYS A 61 6.41 -4.37 -2.05
C CYS A 61 6.20 -3.11 -2.90
N ALA A 62 6.04 -3.28 -4.21
CA ALA A 62 5.82 -2.18 -5.14
C ALA A 62 4.55 -1.39 -4.79
N ILE A 63 3.45 -2.08 -4.47
CA ILE A 63 2.21 -1.43 -4.06
C ILE A 63 2.37 -0.73 -2.70
N LEU A 64 3.00 -1.36 -1.70
CA LEU A 64 3.17 -0.75 -0.38
C LEU A 64 4.04 0.52 -0.44
N THR A 65 5.14 0.47 -1.18
CA THR A 65 6.02 1.65 -1.41
C THR A 65 5.32 2.73 -2.22
N PHE A 66 4.57 2.35 -3.26
CA PHE A 66 3.75 3.29 -4.03
C PHE A 66 2.72 4.00 -3.15
N LEU A 67 1.99 3.26 -2.31
CA LEU A 67 0.97 3.83 -1.41
C LEU A 67 1.58 4.74 -0.35
N SER A 68 2.79 4.46 0.12
CA SER A 68 3.56 5.40 0.94
C SER A 68 3.82 6.72 0.17
N GLY A 69 4.25 6.62 -1.09
CA GLY A 69 4.42 7.78 -1.97
C GLY A 69 3.13 8.57 -2.19
N VAL A 70 1.99 7.89 -2.36
CA VAL A 70 0.66 8.53 -2.44
C VAL A 70 0.36 9.33 -1.17
N ARG A 71 0.59 8.75 0.02
CA ARG A 71 0.43 9.48 1.28
C ARG A 71 1.33 10.71 1.34
N ARG A 72 2.57 10.62 0.86
CA ARG A 72 3.44 11.80 0.75
C ARG A 72 2.84 12.84 -0.19
N GLY A 73 2.39 12.43 -1.37
CA GLY A 73 1.79 13.31 -2.36
C GLY A 73 0.59 14.09 -1.82
N VAL A 74 -0.32 13.41 -1.12
CA VAL A 74 -1.50 14.05 -0.53
C VAL A 74 -1.12 15.05 0.56
N SER A 75 -0.12 14.73 1.39
CA SER A 75 0.31 15.62 2.48
C SER A 75 0.88 16.97 2.04
N PHE A 76 1.25 17.14 0.76
CA PHE A 76 1.66 18.44 0.23
C PHE A 76 0.53 19.47 0.21
N ARG A 77 -0.73 19.00 0.23
CA ARG A 77 -1.93 19.85 0.18
C ARG A 77 -2.68 19.90 1.51
N THR A 78 -2.06 19.40 2.59
CA THR A 78 -2.63 19.52 3.94
C THR A 78 -2.74 21.01 4.32
N PRO A 79 -3.93 21.50 4.71
CA PRO A 79 -4.08 22.86 5.23
C PRO A 79 -3.15 23.09 6.43
N GLY A 80 -2.38 24.19 6.42
CA GLY A 80 -1.40 24.46 7.47
C GLY A 80 -0.06 23.71 7.31
N GLY A 81 0.10 22.91 6.25
CA GLY A 81 1.33 22.20 5.93
C GLY A 81 1.34 20.75 6.40
N VAL A 82 2.42 20.05 6.07
CA VAL A 82 2.58 18.62 6.38
C VAL A 82 2.72 18.40 7.90
N THR A 83 2.02 17.40 8.43
CA THR A 83 2.10 17.03 9.84
C THR A 83 3.21 15.99 10.09
N ALA A 84 3.77 15.97 11.31
CA ALA A 84 4.75 14.96 11.70
C ALA A 84 4.17 13.53 11.57
N GLY A 85 2.89 13.35 11.90
CA GLY A 85 2.20 12.06 11.76
C GLY A 85 2.15 11.56 10.32
N GLN A 86 1.93 12.46 9.35
CA GLN A 86 1.98 12.13 7.93
C GLN A 86 3.37 11.65 7.50
N ILE A 87 4.44 12.33 7.93
CA ILE A 87 5.83 11.94 7.61
C ILE A 87 6.20 10.61 8.26
N VAL A 88 5.91 10.43 9.55
CA VAL A 88 6.22 9.18 10.27
C VAL A 88 5.50 8.00 9.63
N THR A 89 4.20 8.14 9.33
CA THR A 89 3.43 7.05 8.72
C THR A 89 3.94 6.73 7.31
N MET A 90 4.29 7.76 6.53
CA MET A 90 4.87 7.58 5.21
C MET A 90 6.20 6.82 5.28
N LEU A 91 7.13 7.26 6.14
CA LEU A 91 8.43 6.62 6.31
C LEU A 91 8.27 5.18 6.81
N TRP A 92 7.37 4.94 7.77
CA TRP A 92 7.04 3.60 8.25
C TRP A 92 6.66 2.65 7.11
N LEU A 93 5.68 3.05 6.28
CA LEU A 93 5.21 2.23 5.17
C LEU A 93 6.28 2.05 4.09
N PHE A 94 7.05 3.12 3.79
CA PHE A 94 8.14 3.05 2.82
C PHE A 94 9.23 2.09 3.28
N CYS A 95 9.68 2.20 4.53
CA CYS A 95 10.70 1.35 5.11
C CYS A 95 10.26 -0.11 5.17
N LEU A 96 9.01 -0.40 5.54
CA LEU A 96 8.47 -1.76 5.51
C LEU A 96 8.49 -2.34 4.09
N GLY A 97 8.00 -1.59 3.11
CA GLY A 97 7.99 -2.02 1.72
C GLY A 97 9.40 -2.21 1.16
N PHE A 98 10.30 -1.26 1.39
CA PHE A 98 11.67 -1.33 0.90
C PHE A 98 12.47 -2.45 1.57
N ALA A 99 12.35 -2.62 2.90
CA ALA A 99 12.97 -3.74 3.59
C ALA A 99 12.44 -5.08 3.08
N ALA A 100 11.14 -5.19 2.79
CA ALA A 100 10.57 -6.40 2.18
C ALA A 100 11.13 -6.68 0.77
N ILE A 101 11.45 -5.64 -0.03
CA ILE A 101 12.16 -5.82 -1.32
C ILE A 101 13.52 -6.47 -1.07
N VAL A 102 14.31 -5.92 -0.15
CA VAL A 102 15.64 -6.44 0.18
C VAL A 102 15.55 -7.88 0.65
N LEU A 103 14.64 -8.19 1.57
CA LEU A 103 14.42 -9.55 2.09
C LEU A 103 13.99 -10.53 0.99
N THR A 104 13.15 -10.09 0.06
CA THR A 104 12.76 -10.90 -1.10
C THR A 104 13.98 -11.18 -1.99
N ALA A 105 14.82 -10.17 -2.22
CA ALA A 105 16.02 -10.29 -3.05
C ALA A 105 17.09 -11.22 -2.45
N VAL A 106 17.21 -11.27 -1.13
CA VAL A 106 18.14 -12.18 -0.42
C VAL A 106 17.52 -13.52 -0.03
N ALA A 107 16.41 -13.91 -0.69
CA ALA A 107 15.72 -15.18 -0.49
C ALA A 107 15.26 -15.46 0.96
N LEU A 108 14.77 -14.42 1.65
CA LEU A 108 14.11 -14.51 2.96
C LEU A 108 12.60 -14.23 2.85
N PRO A 109 11.83 -15.09 2.16
CA PRO A 109 10.43 -14.80 1.81
C PRO A 109 9.51 -14.72 3.01
N LEU A 110 9.75 -15.49 4.07
CA LEU A 110 8.92 -15.45 5.29
C LEU A 110 9.02 -14.07 5.97
N ALA A 111 10.24 -13.56 6.15
CA ALA A 111 10.47 -12.25 6.73
C ALA A 111 9.88 -11.13 5.85
N ALA A 112 10.05 -11.22 4.53
CA ALA A 112 9.42 -10.29 3.59
C ALA A 112 7.88 -10.30 3.70
N ALA A 113 7.26 -11.48 3.75
CA ALA A 113 5.82 -11.62 3.88
C ALA A 113 5.29 -11.03 5.19
N VAL A 114 6.02 -11.22 6.31
CA VAL A 114 5.66 -10.61 7.61
C VAL A 114 5.73 -9.09 7.56
N LEU A 115 6.77 -8.50 6.97
CA LEU A 115 6.86 -7.04 6.84
C LEU A 115 5.75 -6.47 5.95
N LEU A 116 5.43 -7.16 4.84
CA LEU A 116 4.29 -6.78 4.01
C LEU A 116 2.99 -6.85 4.79
N LEU A 117 2.76 -7.93 5.55
CA LEU A 117 1.54 -8.09 6.35
C LEU A 117 1.36 -6.92 7.33
N LEU A 118 2.42 -6.55 8.05
CA LEU A 118 2.42 -5.39 8.93
C LEU A 118 2.12 -4.08 8.17
N GLY A 119 2.67 -3.92 6.97
CA GLY A 119 2.44 -2.75 6.12
C GLY A 119 0.99 -2.63 5.65
N TYR A 120 0.39 -3.73 5.18
CA TYR A 120 -1.00 -3.74 4.72
C TYR A 120 -2.01 -3.58 5.87
N ILE A 121 -1.75 -4.18 7.04
CA ILE A 121 -2.53 -3.92 8.27
C ILE A 121 -2.40 -2.45 8.68
N SER A 122 -1.19 -1.88 8.56
CA SER A 122 -0.99 -0.45 8.85
C SER A 122 -1.82 0.44 7.94
N LEU A 123 -1.94 0.11 6.64
CA LEU A 123 -2.79 0.86 5.70
C LEU A 123 -4.29 0.72 6.04
N GLU A 124 -4.74 -0.47 6.42
CA GLU A 124 -6.11 -0.72 6.87
C GLU A 124 -6.52 0.18 8.05
N VAL A 125 -5.58 0.50 8.95
CA VAL A 125 -5.84 1.33 10.12
C VAL A 125 -5.58 2.82 9.83
N PHE A 126 -4.41 3.15 9.30
CA PHE A 126 -3.95 4.54 9.23
C PHE A 126 -4.56 5.33 8.10
N ASP A 127 -4.96 4.72 6.98
CA ASP A 127 -5.60 5.47 5.88
C ASP A 127 -7.01 5.93 6.29
N PRO A 128 -7.87 5.10 6.91
CA PRO A 128 -9.16 5.57 7.43
C PRO A 128 -9.03 6.64 8.51
N MET A 129 -8.05 6.53 9.39
CA MET A 129 -7.79 7.56 10.40
C MET A 129 -7.39 8.89 9.75
N ALA A 130 -6.50 8.86 8.75
CA ALA A 130 -6.10 10.05 8.01
C ALA A 130 -7.28 10.67 7.25
N ALA A 131 -8.13 9.86 6.62
CA ALA A 131 -9.33 10.33 5.92
C ALA A 131 -10.29 11.08 6.87
N ARG A 132 -10.52 10.53 8.07
CA ARG A 132 -11.36 11.19 9.09
C ARG A 132 -10.77 12.51 9.60
N LYS A 133 -9.45 12.69 9.49
CA LYS A 133 -8.73 13.92 9.84
C LYS A 133 -8.59 14.89 8.66
N LEU A 134 -9.19 14.58 7.50
CA LEU A 134 -9.03 15.37 6.26
C LEU A 134 -7.58 15.44 5.77
N GLU A 135 -6.75 14.46 6.15
CA GLU A 135 -5.35 14.32 5.73
C GLU A 135 -5.20 13.40 4.50
N ALA A 136 -6.28 12.72 4.11
CA ALA A 136 -6.38 11.80 2.99
C ALA A 136 -7.80 11.86 2.40
N PRO A 137 -8.00 11.31 1.18
CA PRO A 137 -9.33 11.29 0.58
C PRO A 137 -10.41 10.67 1.49
N LEU A 138 -11.57 11.32 1.62
CA LEU A 138 -12.69 10.96 2.50
C LEU A 138 -13.12 9.51 2.29
N TYR A 139 -13.24 9.08 1.04
CA TYR A 139 -13.70 7.75 0.69
C TYR A 139 -12.71 6.64 1.12
N PHE A 140 -11.45 6.96 1.44
CA PHE A 140 -10.51 5.98 2.02
C PHE A 140 -10.99 5.46 3.37
N ALA A 141 -11.79 6.22 4.12
CA ALA A 141 -12.38 5.77 5.38
C ALA A 141 -13.22 4.49 5.25
N ARG A 142 -13.79 4.24 4.07
CA ARG A 142 -14.61 3.06 3.77
C ARG A 142 -13.92 2.08 2.83
N LEU A 143 -13.21 2.59 1.82
CA LEU A 143 -12.56 1.77 0.81
C LEU A 143 -11.42 0.92 1.39
N ARG A 144 -10.57 1.53 2.23
CA ARG A 144 -9.29 0.92 2.60
C ARG A 144 -9.39 -0.36 3.41
N PRO A 145 -10.28 -0.50 4.41
CA PRO A 145 -10.39 -1.74 5.15
C PRO A 145 -10.74 -2.93 4.25
N ALA A 146 -11.79 -2.78 3.42
CA ALA A 146 -12.18 -3.83 2.48
C ALA A 146 -11.10 -4.12 1.42
N GLN A 147 -10.42 -3.08 0.93
CA GLN A 147 -9.37 -3.21 -0.07
C GLN A 147 -8.13 -3.94 0.49
N MET A 148 -7.67 -3.56 1.70
CA MET A 148 -6.45 -4.10 2.31
C MET A 148 -6.66 -5.49 2.93
N ALA A 149 -7.91 -5.88 3.24
CA ALA A 149 -8.22 -7.23 3.68
C ALA A 149 -7.76 -8.30 2.66
N ILE A 150 -7.78 -8.00 1.36
CA ILE A 150 -7.36 -8.92 0.30
C ILE A 150 -5.87 -9.31 0.44
N PRO A 151 -4.91 -8.37 0.36
CA PRO A 151 -3.50 -8.71 0.55
C PRO A 151 -3.20 -9.26 1.93
N VAL A 152 -3.90 -8.81 2.99
CA VAL A 152 -3.74 -9.35 4.36
C VAL A 152 -4.05 -10.85 4.39
N VAL A 153 -5.21 -11.26 3.87
CA VAL A 153 -5.58 -12.69 3.83
C VAL A 153 -4.62 -13.50 2.96
N CYS A 154 -4.23 -12.96 1.81
CA CYS A 154 -3.26 -13.59 0.91
C CYS A 154 -1.89 -13.81 1.59
N LEU A 155 -1.39 -12.80 2.31
CA LEU A 155 -0.11 -12.86 3.02
C LEU A 155 -0.16 -13.81 4.21
N ILE A 156 -1.27 -13.85 4.96
CA ILE A 156 -1.47 -14.86 6.02
C ILE A 156 -1.40 -16.27 5.42
N GLY A 157 -2.11 -16.53 4.33
CA GLY A 157 -2.06 -17.82 3.63
C GLY A 157 -0.64 -18.16 3.15
N THR A 158 0.08 -17.18 2.62
CA THR A 158 1.48 -17.34 2.20
C THR A 158 2.39 -17.71 3.36
N ILE A 159 2.28 -17.01 4.49
CA ILE A 159 3.06 -17.26 5.70
C ILE A 159 2.78 -18.66 6.25
N VAL A 160 1.50 -19.06 6.32
CA VAL A 160 1.12 -20.40 6.77
C VAL A 160 1.74 -21.48 5.88
N LEU A 161 1.67 -21.31 4.56
CA LEU A 161 2.28 -22.24 3.60
C LEU A 161 3.82 -22.29 3.69
N LEU A 162 4.47 -21.17 4.01
CA LEU A 162 5.92 -21.10 4.20
C LEU A 162 6.40 -21.75 5.50
N ILE A 163 5.59 -21.73 6.56
CA ILE A 163 5.92 -22.35 7.85
C ILE A 163 5.60 -23.86 7.84
N GLY A 164 4.53 -24.26 7.16
CA GLY A 164 4.08 -25.66 7.11
C GLY A 164 4.87 -26.55 6.13
N ARG A 165 5.92 -26.03 5.51
CA ARG A 165 6.81 -26.73 4.58
C ARG A 165 8.24 -26.68 5.08
#